data_AF-A0A6A6KY49-F1
#
_entry.id   AF-A0A6A6KY49-F1
#
_cell.length_a   1.000
_cell.length_b   1.000
_cell.length_c   1.000
_cell.angle_alpha   90.00
_cell.angle_beta   90.00
_cell.angle_gamma   90.00
#
_symmetry.space_group_name_H-M   'P 1'
#
loop_
_entity.id
_entity.type
_entity.pdbx_description
1 polymer ?
#
loop_
_entity_poly.entity_id
_entity_poly.type
_entity_poly.pdbx_seq_one_letter_code
_entity_poly.pdbx_strand_id
1 'polypeptide(L)'
;MDTFLHPKNLTHSMNDEELFWRASLMPTKKGYPFDRLPKVAFIFDERAFAYVAIVGEDVEWGTVSLVDAEKRLLANALLDFSNERFVLLSESCIPIYNFPIVYKYLVHSEYSFVESYDDPSRYGRGRYNRKMLPDIKLFQWRKGSQWFEIQRALAVHIVSDTKYYSVFKKYCKPACYPDEHYIPTYLNMFHGSLNANRTVTWVDWSLGGPHPATYNGINVTESLIQSVRNNGTECSYNSAMTSVCYLFARKFHPSALESLLNLTSTVMEF
;
A
#
# COMPACT_ATOMS: atom_id res chain seq x y z
N MET A 1 26.96 22.41 -38.78
CA MET A 1 26.78 21.89 -37.40
C MET A 1 26.64 20.39 -37.53
N ASP A 2 27.73 19.71 -37.94
CA ASP A 2 27.66 18.39 -38.60
C ASP A 2 28.42 17.31 -37.83
N THR A 3 28.35 17.33 -36.51
CA THR A 3 28.91 16.26 -35.68
C THR A 3 28.00 15.96 -34.49
N PHE A 4 26.73 15.65 -34.77
CA PHE A 4 25.95 14.82 -33.86
C PHE A 4 25.99 13.39 -34.39
N LEU A 5 26.68 12.51 -33.67
CA LEU A 5 26.67 11.06 -33.94
C LEU A 5 25.24 10.57 -33.73
N HIS A 6 24.48 10.44 -34.82
CA HIS A 6 23.14 9.85 -34.80
C HIS A 6 23.28 8.32 -34.78
N PRO A 7 22.95 7.63 -33.68
CA PRO A 7 23.02 6.17 -33.64
C PRO A 7 22.01 5.61 -34.65
N LYS A 8 22.48 4.79 -35.61
CA LYS A 8 21.61 4.20 -36.64
C LYS A 8 20.68 3.11 -36.09
N ASN A 9 20.97 2.59 -34.90
CA ASN A 9 20.15 1.62 -34.18
C ASN A 9 19.97 2.13 -32.74
N LEU A 10 18.90 2.87 -32.51
CA LEU A 10 18.41 3.11 -31.16
C LEU A 10 17.75 1.80 -30.67
N THR A 11 18.21 1.25 -29.55
CA THR A 11 17.58 0.08 -28.90
C THR A 11 16.28 0.43 -28.19
N HIS A 12 15.82 1.67 -28.31
CA HIS A 12 14.57 2.16 -27.73
C HIS A 12 13.69 2.84 -28.78
N SER A 13 12.37 2.75 -28.62
CA SER A 13 11.38 3.43 -29.44
C SER A 13 10.98 4.82 -28.93
N MET A 14 11.73 5.39 -27.97
CA MET A 14 11.45 6.71 -27.39
C MET A 14 11.62 7.84 -28.40
N ASN A 15 10.62 8.71 -28.53
CA ASN A 15 10.69 9.90 -29.38
C ASN A 15 11.27 11.12 -28.62
N ASP A 16 11.66 12.18 -29.34
CA ASP A 16 12.30 13.36 -28.76
C ASP A 16 11.40 14.10 -27.76
N GLU A 17 10.08 14.11 -27.96
CA GLU A 17 9.14 14.69 -27.01
C GLU A 17 9.11 13.90 -25.70
N GLU A 18 9.11 12.57 -25.78
CA GLU A 18 9.14 11.65 -24.64
C GLU A 18 10.48 11.74 -23.90
N LEU A 19 11.60 11.84 -24.62
CA LEU A 19 12.93 12.06 -24.05
C LEU A 19 13.00 13.39 -23.29
N PHE A 20 12.55 14.48 -23.94
CA PHE A 20 12.53 15.80 -23.33
C PHE A 20 11.62 15.83 -22.10
N TRP A 21 10.45 15.20 -22.18
CA TRP A 21 9.51 15.12 -21.06
C TRP A 21 10.12 14.36 -19.87
N ARG A 22 10.70 13.18 -20.10
CA ARG A 22 11.39 12.38 -19.06
C ARG A 22 12.58 13.11 -18.44
N ALA A 23 13.35 13.85 -19.24
CA ALA A 23 14.48 14.65 -18.77
C ALA A 23 14.05 15.90 -17.99
N SER A 24 12.85 16.42 -18.25
CA SER A 24 12.37 17.69 -17.69
C SER A 24 11.75 17.62 -16.29
N LEU A 25 11.55 16.43 -15.71
CA LEU A 25 10.93 16.20 -14.39
C LEU A 25 9.61 16.97 -14.15
N MET A 26 8.91 17.43 -15.20
CA MET A 26 7.83 18.41 -15.09
C MET A 26 6.55 17.80 -14.49
N PRO A 27 6.17 18.13 -13.23
CA PRO A 27 4.95 17.63 -12.59
C PRO A 27 3.73 18.49 -12.95
N THR A 28 3.88 19.50 -13.82
CA THR A 28 2.91 20.60 -14.01
C THR A 28 2.07 20.49 -15.28
N LYS A 29 2.36 19.54 -16.19
CA LYS A 29 1.55 19.33 -17.40
C LYS A 29 0.40 18.35 -17.10
N LYS A 30 -0.84 18.76 -17.35
CA LYS A 30 -2.02 17.87 -17.27
C LYS A 30 -1.95 16.84 -18.41
N GLY A 31 -1.35 15.69 -18.14
CA GLY A 31 -1.35 14.55 -19.07
C GLY A 31 0.01 14.27 -19.71
N TYR A 32 0.23 12.99 -20.02
CA TYR A 32 1.44 12.49 -20.68
C TYR A 32 1.27 12.59 -22.19
N PRO A 33 2.33 12.88 -22.96
CA PRO A 33 2.26 12.97 -24.43
C PRO A 33 2.12 11.60 -25.13
N PHE A 34 1.98 10.51 -24.39
CA PHE A 34 1.91 9.13 -24.90
C PHE A 34 0.99 8.27 -24.04
N ASP A 35 0.40 7.25 -24.67
CA ASP A 35 -0.40 6.24 -23.98
C ASP A 35 0.49 5.45 -23.02
N ARG A 36 0.08 5.41 -21.75
CA ARG A 36 0.77 4.64 -20.72
C ARG A 36 -0.10 3.50 -20.27
N LEU A 37 0.53 2.34 -20.11
CA LEU A 37 -0.05 1.25 -19.32
C LEU A 37 0.28 1.55 -17.85
N PRO A 38 -0.71 1.89 -17.01
CA PRO A 38 -0.48 2.13 -15.58
C PRO A 38 0.14 0.89 -14.95
N LYS A 39 1.25 1.04 -14.23
CA LYS A 39 1.85 -0.08 -13.49
C LYS A 39 1.38 -0.09 -12.04
N VAL A 40 1.29 -1.29 -11.48
CA VAL A 40 1.08 -1.54 -10.06
C VAL A 40 2.43 -1.94 -9.45
N ALA A 41 2.93 -1.16 -8.51
CA ALA A 41 4.14 -1.46 -7.75
C ALA A 41 3.76 -2.23 -6.47
N PHE A 42 4.26 -3.45 -6.35
CA PHE A 42 4.23 -4.20 -5.09
C PHE A 42 5.49 -3.84 -4.30
N ILE A 43 5.31 -3.20 -3.15
CA ILE A 43 6.40 -2.87 -2.22
C ILE A 43 6.30 -3.82 -1.02
N PHE A 44 7.42 -4.43 -0.66
CA PHE A 44 7.45 -5.46 0.37
C PHE A 44 8.10 -4.93 1.65
N ASP A 45 7.36 -4.97 2.76
CA ASP A 45 7.90 -4.81 4.12
C ASP A 45 8.52 -6.15 4.54
N GLU A 46 9.78 -6.37 4.14
CA GLU A 46 10.54 -7.56 4.51
C GLU A 46 11.20 -7.36 5.88
N ARG A 47 10.62 -7.96 6.92
CA ARG A 47 11.34 -8.13 8.19
C ARG A 47 12.25 -9.37 8.21
N ALA A 48 12.45 -10.04 7.06
CA ALA A 48 13.06 -11.36 7.00
C ALA A 48 14.19 -11.55 5.96
N PHE A 49 14.45 -10.62 5.04
CA PHE A 49 15.63 -10.69 4.16
C PHE A 49 16.34 -9.35 4.05
N ALA A 50 17.45 -9.24 4.77
CA ALA A 50 18.39 -8.14 4.67
C ALA A 50 19.15 -8.19 3.33
N TYR A 51 18.50 -7.95 2.17
CA TYR A 51 19.21 -7.94 0.88
C TYR A 51 18.67 -6.97 -0.18
N VAL A 52 18.03 -5.87 0.18
CA VAL A 52 18.16 -4.61 -0.61
C VAL A 52 18.28 -3.45 0.36
N ALA A 53 19.52 -3.17 0.76
CA ALA A 53 19.89 -2.03 1.57
C ALA A 53 19.58 -0.72 0.82
N ILE A 54 18.47 -0.06 1.18
CA ILE A 54 18.55 1.38 1.37
C ILE A 54 19.28 1.54 2.70
N VAL A 55 20.54 1.96 2.64
CA VAL A 55 21.46 2.11 3.77
C VAL A 55 20.79 2.69 5.02
N GLY A 56 20.75 1.91 6.12
CA GLY A 56 21.27 2.39 7.40
C GLY A 56 20.35 2.59 8.62
N GLU A 57 19.13 2.04 8.70
CA GLU A 57 18.33 2.18 9.94
C GLU A 57 17.63 0.87 10.34
N ASP A 58 17.82 0.46 11.59
CA ASP A 58 17.08 -0.66 12.19
C ASP A 58 15.59 -0.33 12.25
N VAL A 59 14.76 -1.26 11.79
CA VAL A 59 13.30 -1.12 11.80
C VAL A 59 12.73 -1.82 13.03
N GLU A 60 12.17 -1.03 13.95
CA GLU A 60 11.57 -1.51 15.19
C GLU A 60 10.04 -1.46 15.14
N TRP A 61 9.39 -2.55 15.55
CA TRP A 61 7.94 -2.65 15.55
C TRP A 61 7.28 -1.57 16.41
N GLY A 62 6.22 -0.94 15.89
CA GLY A 62 5.45 0.07 16.61
C GLY A 62 6.17 1.39 16.82
N THR A 63 7.28 1.62 16.09
CA THR A 63 8.03 2.88 16.11
C THR A 63 7.93 3.60 14.77
N VAL A 64 8.37 4.86 14.74
CA VAL A 64 8.39 5.67 13.50
C VAL A 64 9.32 5.12 12.42
N SER A 65 10.28 4.26 12.78
CA SER A 65 11.22 3.66 11.82
C SER A 65 10.50 2.80 10.76
N LEU A 66 9.36 2.20 11.10
CA LEU A 66 8.49 1.51 10.14
C LEU A 66 7.92 2.48 9.10
N VAL A 67 7.40 3.62 9.55
CA VAL A 67 6.89 4.66 8.65
C VAL A 67 8.02 5.22 7.79
N ASP A 68 9.25 5.33 8.32
CA ASP A 68 10.43 5.72 7.54
C ASP A 68 10.75 4.71 6.44
N ALA A 69 10.74 3.41 6.75
CA ALA A 69 10.93 2.35 5.77
C ALA A 69 9.84 2.38 4.68
N GLU A 70 8.57 2.48 5.07
CA GLU A 70 7.43 2.57 4.14
C GLU A 70 7.51 3.79 3.22
N LYS A 71 7.83 4.97 3.77
CA LYS A 71 8.03 6.20 2.99
C LYS A 71 9.21 6.06 2.02
N ARG A 72 10.29 5.40 2.41
CA ARG A 72 11.45 5.14 1.52
C ARG A 72 11.08 4.18 0.40
N LEU A 73 10.34 3.10 0.69
CA LEU A 73 9.83 2.17 -0.32
C LEU A 73 8.91 2.89 -1.33
N LEU A 74 7.99 3.72 -0.84
CA LEU A 74 7.13 4.55 -1.68
C LEU A 74 7.94 5.54 -2.53
N ALA A 75 8.89 6.26 -1.93
CA ALA A 75 9.74 7.23 -2.63
C ALA A 75 10.55 6.56 -3.74
N ASN A 76 11.11 5.37 -3.48
CA ASN A 76 11.84 4.60 -4.47
C ASN A 76 10.92 4.12 -5.60
N ALA A 77 9.74 3.58 -5.27
CA ALA A 77 8.79 3.14 -6.27
C ALA A 77 8.23 4.30 -7.14
N LEU A 78 8.16 5.51 -6.59
CA LEU A 78 7.75 6.72 -7.32
C LEU A 78 8.75 7.17 -8.39
N LEU A 79 10.02 6.72 -8.31
CA LEU A 79 11.04 7.02 -9.32
C LEU A 79 10.69 6.43 -10.70
N ASP A 80 9.97 5.29 -10.74
CA ASP A 80 9.33 4.87 -11.97
C ASP A 80 8.04 5.68 -12.16
N PHE A 81 8.08 6.59 -13.13
CA PHE A 81 6.96 7.46 -13.46
C PHE A 81 5.72 6.69 -13.95
N SER A 82 5.88 5.45 -14.44
CA SER A 82 4.78 4.61 -14.91
C SER A 82 4.03 3.86 -13.79
N ASN A 83 4.57 3.85 -12.56
CA ASN A 83 3.86 3.35 -11.39
C ASN A 83 2.74 4.31 -10.99
N GLU A 84 1.50 3.83 -11.06
CA GLU A 84 0.30 4.58 -10.71
C GLU A 84 -0.37 4.10 -9.43
N ARG A 85 -0.11 2.85 -9.02
CA ARG A 85 -0.70 2.18 -7.87
C ARG A 85 0.40 1.52 -7.06
N PHE A 86 0.35 1.63 -5.72
CA PHE A 86 1.38 1.14 -4.81
C PHE A 86 0.73 0.28 -3.73
N VAL A 87 1.09 -1.00 -3.67
CA VAL A 87 0.51 -1.97 -2.72
C VAL A 87 1.59 -2.41 -1.75
N LEU A 88 1.35 -2.22 -0.45
CA LEU A 88 2.23 -2.71 0.60
C LEU A 88 1.88 -4.15 0.99
N LEU A 89 2.84 -5.06 0.83
CA LEU A 89 2.75 -6.47 1.17
C LEU A 89 3.90 -6.90 2.07
N SER A 90 3.86 -8.13 2.58
CA SER A 90 4.98 -8.78 3.26
C SER A 90 5.08 -10.24 2.81
N GLU A 91 6.10 -10.96 3.27
CA GLU A 91 6.35 -12.38 2.96
C GLU A 91 5.23 -13.34 3.40
N SER A 92 4.31 -12.84 4.23
CA SER A 92 3.18 -13.59 4.76
C SER A 92 1.83 -13.20 4.13
N CYS A 93 1.87 -12.41 3.06
CA CYS A 93 0.72 -12.04 2.27
C CYS A 93 0.64 -12.90 1.01
N ILE A 94 -0.58 -13.25 0.60
CA ILE A 94 -0.83 -13.94 -0.68
C ILE A 94 -1.87 -13.17 -1.49
N PRO A 95 -1.79 -13.18 -2.83
CA PRO A 95 -2.93 -12.81 -3.64
C PRO A 95 -4.04 -13.84 -3.48
N ILE A 96 -5.29 -13.40 -3.44
CA ILE A 96 -6.46 -14.29 -3.47
C ILE A 96 -7.20 -14.21 -4.80
N TYR A 97 -6.69 -13.51 -5.80
CA TYR A 97 -7.15 -13.50 -7.19
C TYR A 97 -5.95 -13.51 -8.14
N ASN A 98 -6.16 -13.91 -9.39
CA ASN A 98 -5.11 -13.83 -10.40
C ASN A 98 -4.70 -12.38 -10.68
N PHE A 99 -3.50 -12.20 -11.23
CA PHE A 99 -2.94 -10.88 -11.51
C PHE A 99 -3.84 -10.02 -12.42
N PRO A 100 -4.44 -10.53 -13.51
CA PRO A 100 -5.34 -9.72 -14.35
C PRO A 100 -6.53 -9.12 -13.59
N ILE A 101 -7.15 -9.86 -12.65
CA ILE A 101 -8.24 -9.36 -11.81
C ILE A 101 -7.72 -8.27 -10.87
N VAL A 102 -6.63 -8.56 -10.14
CA VAL A 102 -6.00 -7.61 -9.20
C VAL A 102 -5.62 -6.31 -9.91
N TYR A 103 -4.94 -6.43 -11.05
CA TYR A 103 -4.51 -5.30 -11.87
C TYR A 103 -5.69 -4.44 -12.32
N LYS A 104 -6.72 -5.07 -12.92
CA LYS A 104 -7.90 -4.34 -13.40
C LYS A 104 -8.64 -3.66 -12.25
N TYR A 105 -8.78 -4.33 -11.10
CA TYR A 105 -9.44 -3.76 -9.93
C TYR A 105 -8.70 -2.51 -9.42
N LEU A 106 -7.37 -2.57 -9.30
CA LEU A 106 -6.60 -1.44 -8.77
C LEU A 106 -6.53 -0.28 -9.76
N VAL A 107 -6.24 -0.55 -11.03
CA VAL A 107 -6.04 0.49 -12.05
C VAL A 107 -7.34 1.24 -12.38
N HIS A 108 -8.49 0.57 -12.35
CA HIS A 108 -9.79 1.21 -12.63
C HIS A 108 -10.50 1.76 -11.38
N SER A 109 -9.86 1.70 -10.21
CA SER A 109 -10.43 2.35 -9.04
C SER A 109 -10.31 3.87 -9.15
N GLU A 110 -11.29 4.61 -8.64
CA GLU A 110 -11.23 6.07 -8.47
C GLU A 110 -10.54 6.46 -7.16
N TYR A 111 -10.43 5.51 -6.23
CA TYR A 111 -9.99 5.74 -4.86
C TYR A 111 -8.70 4.95 -4.55
N SER A 112 -8.02 5.34 -3.49
CA SER A 112 -7.03 4.52 -2.80
C SER A 112 -7.68 3.68 -1.70
N PHE A 113 -7.01 2.60 -1.30
CA PHE A 113 -7.48 1.68 -0.27
C PHE A 113 -6.60 1.72 0.99
N VAL A 114 -6.72 2.82 1.75
CA VAL A 114 -6.21 2.94 3.12
C VAL A 114 -7.38 2.80 4.10
N GLU A 115 -7.28 1.84 5.01
CA GLU A 115 -8.26 1.73 6.09
C GLU A 115 -8.15 2.95 7.02
N SER A 116 -9.28 3.62 7.27
CA SER A 116 -9.29 4.84 8.07
C SER A 116 -10.62 5.01 8.78
N TYR A 117 -10.61 4.84 10.10
CA TYR A 117 -11.82 4.94 10.92
C TYR A 117 -11.53 5.58 12.27
N ASP A 118 -12.60 6.06 12.91
CA ASP A 118 -12.57 6.61 14.26
C ASP A 118 -12.86 5.51 15.27
N ASP A 119 -11.84 5.03 15.96
CA ASP A 119 -11.97 4.01 17.01
C ASP A 119 -12.03 4.69 18.38
N PRO A 120 -13.19 4.75 19.06
CA PRO A 120 -13.33 5.42 20.34
C PRO A 120 -12.64 4.67 21.50
N SER A 121 -12.15 3.45 21.26
CA SER A 121 -11.54 2.61 22.30
C SER A 121 -10.14 3.08 22.72
N ARG A 122 -9.59 2.41 23.74
CA ARG A 122 -8.20 2.57 24.16
C ARG A 122 -7.18 2.28 23.04
N TYR A 123 -7.57 1.49 22.03
CA TYR A 123 -6.69 1.11 20.92
C TYR A 123 -6.76 2.09 19.73
N GLY A 124 -7.69 3.04 19.74
CA GLY A 124 -7.79 4.11 18.76
C GLY A 124 -7.50 5.46 19.38
N ARG A 125 -8.53 6.19 19.77
CA ARG A 125 -8.46 7.50 20.45
C ARG A 125 -7.63 7.46 21.73
N GLY A 126 -7.59 6.34 22.44
CA GLY A 126 -6.75 6.19 23.64
C GLY A 126 -5.24 6.31 23.38
N ARG A 127 -4.80 6.13 22.12
CA ARG A 127 -3.39 6.28 21.71
C ARG A 127 -3.02 7.70 21.28
N TYR A 128 -4.01 8.59 21.16
CA TYR A 128 -3.77 9.99 20.78
C TYR A 128 -3.06 10.76 21.90
N ASN A 129 -2.03 11.52 21.53
CA ASN A 129 -1.28 12.36 22.46
C ASN A 129 -1.75 13.81 22.36
N ARG A 130 -2.25 14.39 23.47
CA ARG A 130 -2.72 15.79 23.52
C ARG A 130 -1.64 16.81 23.14
N LYS A 131 -0.36 16.47 23.24
CA LYS A 131 0.77 17.31 22.79
C LYS A 131 0.86 17.47 21.26
N MET A 132 0.06 16.70 20.51
CA MET A 132 -0.11 16.90 19.06
C MET A 132 -0.98 18.11 18.72
N LEU A 133 -1.65 18.72 19.70
CA LEU A 133 -2.31 20.02 19.53
C LEU A 133 -1.26 21.14 19.35
N PRO A 134 -1.57 22.17 18.54
CA PRO A 134 -2.81 22.37 17.78
C PRO A 134 -2.81 21.66 16.41
N ASP A 135 -1.70 21.04 16.00
CA ASP A 135 -1.49 20.55 14.63
C ASP A 135 -2.43 19.40 14.25
N ILE A 136 -2.64 18.42 15.13
CA ILE A 136 -3.58 17.31 14.93
C ILE A 136 -4.56 17.31 16.08
N LYS A 137 -5.85 17.49 15.78
CA LYS A 137 -6.94 17.46 16.77
C LYS A 137 -7.49 16.04 16.92
N LEU A 138 -8.03 15.72 18.10
CA LEU A 138 -8.55 14.37 18.37
C LEU A 138 -9.60 13.90 17.35
N PHE A 139 -10.50 14.77 16.87
CA PHE A 139 -11.50 14.37 15.87
C PHE A 139 -10.92 14.05 14.48
N GLN A 140 -9.69 14.49 14.22
CA GLN A 140 -8.94 14.20 12.99
C GLN A 140 -8.19 12.87 13.09
N TRP A 141 -7.94 12.39 14.30
CA TRP A 141 -7.21 11.15 14.57
C TRP A 141 -7.96 9.95 13.98
N ARG A 142 -7.23 9.09 13.27
CA ARG A 142 -7.74 7.87 12.67
C ARG A 142 -6.85 6.69 12.98
N LYS A 143 -7.46 5.53 13.01
CA LYS A 143 -6.82 4.22 13.07
C LYS A 143 -7.05 3.49 11.75
N GLY A 144 -6.13 2.62 11.37
CA GLY A 144 -6.24 1.75 10.21
C GLY A 144 -5.21 0.63 10.25
N SER A 145 -5.32 -0.27 9.29
CA SER A 145 -4.29 -1.23 8.93
C SER A 145 -3.03 -0.52 8.41
N GLN A 146 -1.85 -1.03 8.80
CA GLN A 146 -0.58 -0.66 8.17
C GLN A 146 -0.55 -1.08 6.67
N TRP A 147 -1.31 -2.11 6.26
CA TRP A 147 -1.32 -2.64 4.89
C TRP A 147 -2.29 -1.82 4.04
N PHE A 148 -1.76 -1.16 3.01
CA PHE A 148 -2.51 -0.26 2.14
C PHE A 148 -2.30 -0.57 0.65
N GLU A 149 -3.25 -0.06 -0.15
CA GLU A 149 -2.97 0.36 -1.52
C GLU A 149 -3.18 1.87 -1.63
N ILE A 150 -2.30 2.56 -2.36
CA ILE A 150 -2.44 3.99 -2.65
C ILE A 150 -2.13 4.32 -4.11
N GLN A 151 -2.85 5.30 -4.65
CA GLN A 151 -2.56 5.88 -5.96
C GLN A 151 -1.40 6.88 -5.92
N ARG A 152 -0.74 7.09 -7.06
CA ARG A 152 0.44 7.94 -7.22
C ARG A 152 0.28 9.34 -6.63
N ALA A 153 -0.86 10.00 -6.87
CA ALA A 153 -1.10 11.34 -6.34
C ALA A 153 -1.02 11.39 -4.80
N LEU A 154 -1.62 10.41 -4.11
CA LEU A 154 -1.56 10.34 -2.65
C LEU A 154 -0.17 9.91 -2.15
N ALA A 155 0.50 9.00 -2.84
CA ALA A 155 1.86 8.59 -2.53
C ALA A 155 2.83 9.78 -2.53
N VAL A 156 2.74 10.67 -3.54
CA VAL A 156 3.54 11.90 -3.62
C VAL A 156 3.29 12.79 -2.39
N HIS A 157 2.02 13.01 -2.03
CA HIS A 157 1.66 13.79 -0.84
C HIS A 157 2.23 13.18 0.45
N ILE A 158 2.07 11.87 0.65
CA ILE A 158 2.58 11.15 1.84
C ILE A 158 4.10 11.22 1.95
N VAL A 159 4.82 11.03 0.85
CA VAL A 159 6.29 11.10 0.84
C VAL A 159 6.77 12.52 1.10
N SER A 160 6.11 13.52 0.51
CA SER A 160 6.45 14.94 0.67
C SER A 160 6.10 15.53 2.05
N ASP A 161 5.20 14.90 2.82
CA ASP A 161 4.85 15.39 4.15
C ASP A 161 6.04 15.29 5.11
N THR A 162 6.47 16.44 5.60
CA THR A 162 7.49 16.58 6.64
C THR A 162 6.89 17.04 7.96
N LYS A 163 5.78 17.80 7.91
CA LYS A 163 5.19 18.45 9.09
C LYS A 163 4.50 17.42 9.97
N TYR A 164 3.50 16.72 9.44
CA TYR A 164 2.68 15.82 10.25
C TYR A 164 3.44 14.55 10.60
N TYR A 165 4.24 14.05 9.67
CA TYR A 165 5.26 13.04 9.95
C TYR A 165 6.14 13.41 11.16
N SER A 166 6.66 14.65 11.25
CA SER A 166 7.48 15.08 12.40
C SER A 166 6.69 15.13 13.72
N VAL A 167 5.41 15.50 13.67
CA VAL A 167 4.51 15.46 14.83
C VAL A 167 4.32 14.02 15.32
N PHE A 168 4.06 13.07 14.42
CA PHE A 168 3.99 11.64 14.73
C PHE A 168 5.32 11.11 15.28
N LYS A 169 6.44 11.42 14.62
CA LYS A 169 7.80 11.05 15.07
C LYS A 169 8.07 11.47 16.50
N LYS A 170 7.62 12.68 16.88
CA LYS A 170 7.86 13.26 18.20
C LYS A 170 6.93 12.70 19.27
N TYR A 171 5.63 12.55 18.99
CA TYR A 171 4.61 12.34 20.02
C TYR A 171 3.90 10.97 19.98
N CYS A 172 3.95 10.24 18.86
CA CYS A 172 3.45 8.87 18.77
C CYS A 172 4.57 7.92 19.17
N LYS A 173 4.64 7.61 20.47
CA LYS A 173 5.56 6.62 21.06
C LYS A 173 4.73 5.50 21.69
N PRO A 174 5.25 4.27 21.83
CA PRO A 174 4.53 3.16 22.45
C PRO A 174 3.83 3.60 23.76
N ALA A 175 2.55 3.29 23.96
CA ALA A 175 1.69 2.40 23.17
C ALA A 175 0.92 3.07 22.00
N CYS A 176 1.51 4.03 21.28
CA CYS A 176 1.04 4.53 19.98
C CYS A 176 1.84 3.89 18.83
N TYR A 177 1.17 3.43 17.78
CA TYR A 177 1.78 2.76 16.62
C TYR A 177 1.60 3.62 15.36
N PRO A 178 2.63 4.35 14.91
CA PRO A 178 2.47 5.34 13.85
C PRO A 178 2.15 4.71 12.49
N ASP A 179 2.58 3.47 12.23
CA ASP A 179 2.24 2.64 11.08
C ASP A 179 0.72 2.41 10.94
N GLU A 180 -0.03 2.37 12.04
CA GLU A 180 -1.50 2.20 12.05
C GLU A 180 -2.28 3.52 12.14
N HIS A 181 -1.60 4.67 12.29
CA HIS A 181 -2.25 5.95 12.59
C HIS A 181 -1.84 7.11 11.69
N TYR A 182 -0.60 7.17 11.22
CA TYR A 182 -0.07 8.30 10.46
C TYR A 182 -0.78 8.50 9.13
N ILE A 183 -0.69 7.53 8.22
CA ILE A 183 -1.31 7.63 6.88
C ILE A 183 -2.84 7.79 6.99
N PRO A 184 -3.58 7.00 7.80
CA PRO A 184 -5.02 7.17 7.96
C PRO A 184 -5.41 8.58 8.44
N THR A 185 -4.68 9.12 9.42
CA THR A 185 -4.93 10.47 9.96
C THR A 185 -4.62 11.55 8.93
N TYR A 186 -3.48 11.44 8.25
CA TYR A 186 -3.07 12.39 7.22
C TYR A 186 -4.08 12.45 6.07
N LEU A 187 -4.53 11.30 5.57
CA LEU A 187 -5.54 11.26 4.51
C LEU A 187 -6.88 11.82 4.99
N ASN A 188 -7.34 11.49 6.19
CA ASN A 188 -8.58 12.06 6.74
C ASN A 188 -8.52 13.59 6.89
N MET A 189 -7.34 14.16 7.14
CA MET A 189 -7.16 15.61 7.26
C MET A 189 -7.16 16.33 5.91
N PHE A 190 -6.63 15.73 4.85
CA PHE A 190 -6.31 16.46 3.61
C PHE A 190 -6.86 15.85 2.33
N HIS A 191 -7.08 14.54 2.29
CA HIS A 191 -7.33 13.78 1.06
C HIS A 191 -8.42 12.71 1.22
N GLY A 192 -9.33 12.87 2.19
CA GLY A 192 -10.34 11.85 2.51
C GLY A 192 -11.27 11.53 1.35
N SER A 193 -11.52 12.48 0.46
CA SER A 193 -12.34 12.29 -0.75
C SER A 193 -11.68 11.41 -1.82
N LEU A 194 -10.40 11.06 -1.68
CA LEU A 194 -9.66 10.18 -2.60
C LEU A 194 -9.38 8.81 -1.97
N ASN A 195 -9.96 8.52 -0.81
CA ASN A 195 -9.73 7.28 -0.07
C ASN A 195 -11.05 6.54 0.21
N ALA A 196 -11.05 5.22 -0.01
CA ALA A 196 -12.22 4.37 0.23
C ALA A 196 -12.44 4.03 1.72
N ASN A 197 -11.53 4.44 2.61
CA ASN A 197 -11.54 4.16 4.05
C ASN A 197 -11.58 2.66 4.40
N ARG A 198 -11.09 1.81 3.49
CA ARG A 198 -10.95 0.36 3.67
C ARG A 198 -9.63 -0.12 3.07
N THR A 199 -9.14 -1.28 3.50
CA THR A 199 -8.00 -1.97 2.90
C THR A 199 -8.45 -3.06 1.92
N VAL A 200 -7.58 -3.42 0.98
CA VAL A 200 -7.72 -4.59 0.08
C VAL A 200 -7.06 -5.85 0.64
N THR A 201 -6.50 -5.80 1.84
CA THR A 201 -5.84 -6.95 2.49
C THR A 201 -6.70 -7.51 3.61
N TRP A 202 -7.19 -8.73 3.43
CA TRP A 202 -7.97 -9.43 4.45
C TRP A 202 -7.08 -9.96 5.57
N VAL A 203 -7.60 -9.89 6.79
CA VAL A 203 -6.92 -10.33 8.01
C VAL A 203 -7.93 -10.99 8.94
N ASP A 204 -7.59 -12.15 9.49
CA ASP A 204 -8.40 -12.82 10.51
C ASP A 204 -8.01 -12.39 11.93
N TRP A 205 -8.91 -11.68 12.59
CA TRP A 205 -8.77 -11.23 13.98
C TRP A 205 -9.61 -12.06 14.98
N SER A 206 -10.22 -13.17 14.54
CA SER A 206 -11.15 -13.97 15.36
C SER A 206 -10.56 -14.49 16.67
N LEU A 207 -9.24 -14.72 16.72
CA LEU A 207 -8.54 -15.21 17.91
C LEU A 207 -8.44 -14.18 19.05
N GLY A 208 -8.66 -12.88 18.78
CA GLY A 208 -8.57 -11.83 19.79
C GLY A 208 -7.16 -11.66 20.34
N GLY A 209 -6.37 -10.73 19.79
CA GLY A 209 -4.99 -10.51 20.23
C GLY A 209 -4.32 -9.33 19.52
N PRO A 210 -3.03 -9.07 19.83
CA PRO A 210 -2.25 -8.03 19.16
C PRO A 210 -1.82 -8.44 17.73
N HIS A 211 -1.97 -9.72 17.39
CA HIS A 211 -1.60 -10.27 16.09
C HIS A 211 -2.75 -11.10 15.51
N PRO A 212 -2.91 -11.10 14.18
CA PRO A 212 -3.95 -11.87 13.53
C PRO A 212 -3.61 -13.37 13.49
N ALA A 213 -4.61 -14.18 13.17
CA ALA A 213 -4.43 -15.62 13.00
C ALA A 213 -3.39 -15.92 11.90
N THR A 214 -2.64 -17.00 12.11
CA THR A 214 -1.61 -17.47 11.17
C THR A 214 -1.99 -18.84 10.63
N TYR A 215 -2.11 -18.96 9.32
CA TYR A 215 -2.45 -20.20 8.62
C TYR A 215 -1.18 -20.96 8.27
N ASN A 216 -1.08 -22.22 8.72
CA ASN A 216 -0.02 -23.14 8.30
C ASN A 216 -0.45 -23.94 7.07
N GLY A 217 0.44 -24.78 6.51
CA GLY A 217 0.12 -25.58 5.33
C GLY A 217 -1.08 -26.52 5.44
N ILE A 218 -1.45 -26.95 6.65
CA ILE A 218 -2.64 -27.79 6.86
C ILE A 218 -3.91 -26.94 6.79
N ASN A 219 -3.84 -25.67 7.17
CA ASN A 219 -4.98 -24.76 7.16
C ASN A 219 -5.25 -24.15 5.78
N VAL A 220 -4.28 -24.20 4.86
CA VAL A 220 -4.44 -23.65 3.52
C VAL A 220 -5.18 -24.64 2.62
N THR A 221 -6.46 -24.34 2.38
CA THR A 221 -7.36 -25.11 1.52
C THR A 221 -8.03 -24.21 0.49
N GLU A 222 -8.58 -24.80 -0.58
CA GLU A 222 -9.45 -24.07 -1.51
C GLU A 222 -10.63 -23.41 -0.78
N SER A 223 -11.23 -24.11 0.18
CA SER A 223 -12.35 -23.59 0.97
C SER A 223 -11.99 -22.36 1.79
N LEU A 224 -10.74 -22.24 2.27
CA LEU A 224 -10.25 -21.03 2.92
C LEU A 224 -10.20 -19.86 1.93
N ILE A 225 -9.63 -20.06 0.74
CA ILE A 225 -9.56 -18.98 -0.26
C ILE A 225 -10.97 -18.55 -0.69
N GLN A 226 -11.86 -19.51 -0.94
CA GLN A 226 -13.25 -19.24 -1.30
C GLN A 226 -14.03 -18.55 -0.18
N SER A 227 -13.76 -18.88 1.09
CA SER A 227 -14.40 -18.19 2.22
C SER A 227 -13.94 -16.75 2.34
N VAL A 228 -12.67 -16.45 2.03
CA VAL A 228 -12.19 -15.05 1.99
C VAL A 228 -12.81 -14.28 0.82
N ARG A 229 -12.93 -14.91 -0.37
CA ARG A 229 -13.57 -14.32 -1.56
C ARG A 229 -15.07 -14.08 -1.36
N ASN A 230 -15.76 -14.97 -0.67
CA ASN A 230 -17.22 -15.03 -0.58
C ASN A 230 -17.73 -15.05 0.88
N ASN A 231 -17.18 -14.19 1.75
CA ASN A 231 -17.60 -14.11 3.16
C ASN A 231 -18.95 -13.39 3.38
N GLY A 232 -19.68 -13.05 2.31
CA GLY A 232 -20.95 -12.31 2.38
C GLY A 232 -20.81 -10.81 2.67
N THR A 233 -19.59 -10.29 2.77
CA THR A 233 -19.35 -8.85 2.93
C THR A 233 -19.47 -8.16 1.59
N GLU A 234 -20.33 -7.14 1.52
CA GLU A 234 -20.32 -6.18 0.42
C GLU A 234 -19.58 -4.91 0.84
N CYS A 235 -18.86 -4.30 -0.11
CA CYS A 235 -18.13 -3.06 0.10
C CYS A 235 -18.28 -2.15 -1.11
N SER A 236 -18.05 -0.86 -0.88
CA SER A 236 -18.05 0.13 -1.94
C SER A 236 -16.82 -0.02 -2.83
N TYR A 237 -17.04 -0.03 -4.13
CA TYR A 237 -16.03 0.09 -5.18
C TYR A 237 -16.51 1.12 -6.19
N ASN A 238 -15.79 2.24 -6.27
CA ASN A 238 -16.22 3.43 -6.99
C ASN A 238 -17.64 3.84 -6.56
N SER A 239 -18.59 3.91 -7.49
CA SER A 239 -19.99 4.26 -7.23
C SER A 239 -20.92 3.06 -6.98
N ALA A 240 -20.41 1.84 -6.89
CA ALA A 240 -21.21 0.61 -6.78
C ALA A 240 -20.78 -0.27 -5.59
N MET A 241 -21.68 -1.15 -5.15
CA MET A 241 -21.34 -2.21 -4.20
C MET A 241 -20.76 -3.42 -4.94
N THR A 242 -19.80 -4.10 -4.32
CA THR A 242 -19.19 -5.32 -4.84
C THR A 242 -18.95 -6.33 -3.72
N SER A 243 -18.93 -7.62 -4.06
CA SER A 243 -18.47 -8.69 -3.17
C SER A 243 -16.95 -8.84 -3.15
N VAL A 244 -16.24 -8.26 -4.13
CA VAL A 244 -14.77 -8.32 -4.22
C VAL A 244 -14.16 -7.25 -3.32
N CYS A 245 -14.09 -7.56 -2.03
CA CYS A 245 -13.63 -6.59 -1.02
C CYS A 245 -12.13 -6.65 -0.74
N TYR A 246 -11.53 -7.82 -0.93
CA TYR A 246 -10.12 -8.05 -0.64
C TYR A 246 -9.44 -8.67 -1.86
N LEU A 247 -8.20 -8.26 -2.13
CA LEU A 247 -7.36 -8.78 -3.20
C LEU A 247 -6.21 -9.63 -2.65
N PHE A 248 -5.86 -9.41 -1.38
CA PHE A 248 -4.81 -10.11 -0.67
C PHE A 248 -5.32 -10.65 0.66
N ALA A 249 -4.62 -11.63 1.22
CA ALA A 249 -4.89 -12.16 2.54
C ALA A 249 -3.61 -12.36 3.33
N ARG A 250 -3.70 -12.27 4.66
CA ARG A 250 -2.63 -12.56 5.64
C ARG A 250 -3.24 -13.12 6.94
N LYS A 251 -2.51 -13.87 7.77
CA LYS A 251 -1.07 -14.16 7.73
C LYS A 251 -0.80 -15.63 7.40
N PHE A 252 0.06 -15.88 6.42
CA PHE A 252 0.45 -17.24 6.03
C PHE A 252 1.86 -17.56 6.55
N HIS A 253 2.02 -18.71 7.21
CA HIS A 253 3.31 -19.21 7.66
C HIS A 253 4.12 -19.76 6.48
N PRO A 254 5.46 -19.73 6.46
CA PRO A 254 6.26 -20.30 5.36
C PRO A 254 5.94 -21.76 5.02
N SER A 255 5.51 -22.57 5.99
CA SER A 255 5.05 -23.95 5.76
C SER A 255 3.77 -24.04 4.91
N ALA A 256 3.10 -22.93 4.62
CA ALA A 256 1.95 -22.88 3.71
C ALA A 256 2.33 -22.87 2.24
N LEU A 257 3.61 -22.60 1.90
CA LEU A 257 4.03 -22.40 0.51
C LEU A 257 3.68 -23.58 -0.40
N GLU A 258 3.96 -24.81 0.01
CA GLU A 258 3.66 -26.00 -0.79
C GLU A 258 2.16 -26.17 -1.03
N SER A 259 1.32 -26.02 0.00
CA SER A 259 -0.14 -26.05 -0.12
C SER A 259 -0.64 -24.93 -1.04
N LEU A 260 -0.10 -23.72 -0.93
CA LEU A 260 -0.46 -22.59 -1.78
C LEU A 260 -0.11 -22.86 -3.24
N LEU A 261 1.08 -23.39 -3.52
CA LEU A 261 1.50 -23.76 -4.87
C LEU A 261 0.61 -24.85 -5.47
N ASN A 262 0.20 -25.84 -4.68
CA ASN A 262 -0.74 -26.87 -5.14
C ASN A 262 -2.14 -26.32 -5.47
N LEU A 263 -2.55 -25.20 -4.85
CA LEU A 263 -3.82 -24.52 -5.16
C LEU A 263 -3.72 -23.56 -6.36
N THR A 264 -2.52 -23.24 -6.84
CA THR A 264 -2.36 -22.28 -7.95
C THR A 264 -3.05 -22.73 -9.23
N SER A 265 -3.01 -24.03 -9.54
CA SER A 265 -3.59 -24.61 -10.76
C SER A 265 -5.11 -24.78 -10.71
N THR A 266 -5.72 -24.82 -9.52
CA THR A 266 -7.15 -25.13 -9.33
C THR A 266 -7.98 -23.92 -8.93
N VAL A 267 -7.45 -23.01 -8.11
CA VAL A 267 -8.24 -21.93 -7.45
C VAL A 267 -7.80 -20.53 -7.87
N MET A 268 -6.50 -20.38 -8.11
CA MET A 268 -5.92 -19.08 -8.46
C MET A 268 -5.79 -18.87 -9.96
N GLU A 269 -6.06 -19.90 -10.79
CA GLU A 269 -6.05 -19.84 -12.26
C GLU A 269 -4.78 -19.18 -12.82
N PHE A 270 -3.62 -19.57 -12.27
CA PHE A 270 -2.32 -19.19 -12.83
C PHE A 270 -1.95 -20.06 -14.02
#